data_AF-A0A2N9NJV6-F1
#
_entry.id   AF-A0A2N9NJV6-F1
#
_cell.length_a   1.000
_cell.length_b   1.000
_cell.length_c   1.000
_cell.angle_alpha   90.00
_cell.angle_beta   90.00
_cell.angle_gamma   90.00
#
_symmetry.space_group_name_H-M   'P 1'
#
loop_
_entity.id
_entity.type
_entity.pdbx_description
1 polymer ?
#
loop_
_entity_poly.entity_id
_entity_poly.type
_entity_poly.pdbx_seq_one_letter_code
_entity_poly.pdbx_strand_id
1 'polypeptide(L)'
;MSYIPLKADAETAQQRFDHVLCQAPFEGLKAILHDLSPQRENLCSVVLAANSFVELLARLGYRLTVTRQIHVQDCYSRVGPAGGIKSVLPYYDIPSQSSLPMLVNLDATVTATPKSAVFFEALLLDLKKQLSATLIQQQNI
;
A
#
# COMPACT_ATOMS: atom_id res chain seq x y z
N MET A 1 20.74 20.34 40.25
CA MET A 1 20.76 19.46 39.06
C MET A 1 19.33 19.40 38.54
N SER A 2 19.03 20.23 37.54
CA SER A 2 17.67 20.35 37.01
C SER A 2 17.49 19.32 35.89
N TYR A 3 16.63 18.34 36.10
CA TYR A 3 16.25 17.38 35.08
C TYR A 3 15.34 18.08 34.08
N ILE A 4 15.84 18.36 32.88
CA ILE A 4 15.03 18.86 31.77
C ILE A 4 14.42 17.61 31.12
N PRO A 5 13.12 17.33 31.25
CA PRO A 5 12.52 16.26 30.48
C PRO A 5 12.66 16.61 29.00
N LEU A 6 13.37 15.77 28.25
CA LEU A 6 13.35 15.79 26.79
C LEU A 6 11.89 15.75 26.36
N LYS A 7 11.42 16.85 25.78
CA LYS A 7 10.13 16.96 25.15
C LYS A 7 10.03 15.77 24.19
N ALA A 8 9.09 14.87 24.40
CA ALA A 8 8.84 13.80 23.44
C ALA A 8 8.62 14.48 22.08
N ASP A 9 9.56 14.31 21.15
CA ASP A 9 9.44 14.91 19.82
C ASP A 9 8.13 14.41 19.23
N ALA A 10 7.24 15.36 18.90
CA ALA A 10 5.96 15.05 18.31
C ALA A 10 6.22 14.27 17.02
N GLU A 11 5.66 13.06 16.93
CA GLU A 11 5.81 12.18 15.77
C GLU A 11 5.39 12.94 14.50
N THR A 12 6.27 12.98 13.50
CA THR A 12 5.96 13.59 12.20
C THR A 12 4.91 12.77 11.46
N ALA A 13 4.14 13.41 10.57
CA ALA A 13 3.14 12.71 9.76
C ALA A 13 3.72 11.54 8.92
N GLN A 14 4.99 11.67 8.50
CA GLN A 14 5.70 10.62 7.79
C GLN A 14 6.06 9.45 8.71
N GLN A 15 6.62 9.71 9.89
CA GLN A 15 6.92 8.66 10.88
C GLN A 15 5.65 7.89 11.26
N ARG A 16 4.55 8.59 11.48
CA ARG A 16 3.26 7.99 11.80
C ARG A 16 2.72 7.14 10.66
N PHE A 17 2.82 7.63 9.42
CA PHE A 17 2.48 6.85 8.24
C PHE A 17 3.27 5.56 8.17
N ASP A 18 4.58 5.62 8.36
CA ASP A 18 5.45 4.44 8.33
C ASP A 18 5.11 3.47 9.47
N HIS A 19 4.81 3.97 10.67
CA HIS A 19 4.38 3.16 11.81
C HIS A 19 3.09 2.40 11.51
N VAL A 20 2.04 3.11 11.06
CA VAL A 20 0.73 2.50 10.76
C VAL A 20 0.86 1.51 9.60
N LEU A 21 1.56 1.88 8.52
CA LEU A 21 1.76 1.01 7.36
C LEU A 21 2.55 -0.27 7.70
N CYS A 22 3.36 -0.25 8.76
CA CYS A 22 4.07 -1.45 9.24
C CYS A 22 3.23 -2.41 10.06
N GLN A 23 1.99 -2.08 10.42
CA GLN A 23 1.13 -3.00 11.15
C GLN A 23 0.69 -4.18 10.27
N ALA A 24 0.50 -5.35 10.89
CA ALA A 24 0.17 -6.61 10.21
C ALA A 24 -0.98 -6.52 9.19
N PRO A 25 -2.10 -5.80 9.43
CA PRO A 25 -3.20 -5.71 8.47
C PRO A 25 -2.81 -5.06 7.14
N PHE A 26 -1.74 -4.26 7.11
CA PHE A 26 -1.31 -3.49 5.94
C PHE A 26 -0.12 -4.10 5.21
N GLU A 27 0.32 -5.31 5.56
CA GLU A 27 1.49 -5.96 4.96
C GLU A 27 1.38 -6.03 3.43
N GLY A 28 0.23 -6.45 2.90
CA GLY A 28 -0.01 -6.49 1.47
C GLY A 28 0.11 -5.11 0.81
N LEU A 29 -0.48 -4.08 1.44
CA LEU A 29 -0.45 -2.70 0.92
C LEU A 29 0.97 -2.12 0.97
N LYS A 30 1.72 -2.41 2.04
CA LYS A 30 3.14 -2.05 2.17
C LYS A 30 3.97 -2.68 1.07
N ALA A 31 3.77 -3.96 0.78
CA ALA A 31 4.52 -4.69 -0.25
C ALA A 31 4.31 -4.08 -1.64
N ILE A 32 3.06 -3.76 -2.02
CA ILE A 32 2.82 -3.10 -3.31
C ILE A 32 3.36 -1.68 -3.35
N LEU A 33 3.14 -0.86 -2.31
CA LEU A 33 3.64 0.51 -2.30
C LEU A 33 5.19 0.56 -2.35
N HIS A 34 5.86 -0.42 -1.73
CA HIS A 34 7.30 -0.60 -1.84
C HIS A 34 7.74 -0.84 -3.28
N ASP A 35 7.01 -1.67 -4.03
CA ASP A 35 7.35 -1.97 -5.43
C ASP A 35 7.06 -0.78 -6.36
N LEU A 36 5.93 -0.10 -6.15
CA LEU A 36 5.47 0.99 -7.01
C LEU A 36 6.22 2.30 -6.81
N SER A 37 6.65 2.60 -5.57
CA SER A 37 7.29 3.88 -5.23
C SER A 37 8.72 3.69 -4.72
N PRO A 38 9.73 3.84 -5.60
CA PRO A 38 11.13 3.87 -5.16
C PRO A 38 11.47 5.12 -4.34
N GLN A 39 10.67 6.19 -4.45
CA GLN A 39 10.85 7.46 -3.74
C GLN A 39 9.86 7.57 -2.59
N ARG A 40 10.27 7.08 -1.41
CA ARG A 40 9.43 7.04 -0.20
C ARG A 40 9.00 8.42 0.31
N GLU A 41 9.78 9.45 0.00
CA GLU A 41 9.68 10.79 0.60
C GLU A 41 8.34 11.51 0.34
N ASN A 42 7.56 11.06 -0.65
CA ASN A 42 6.24 11.62 -0.95
C ASN A 42 5.09 10.60 -0.86
N LEU A 43 5.35 9.38 -0.37
CA LEU A 43 4.35 8.32 -0.40
C LEU A 43 3.15 8.65 0.51
N CYS A 44 3.40 9.21 1.70
CA CYS A 44 2.35 9.61 2.64
C CYS A 44 1.40 10.64 2.03
N SER A 45 1.93 11.70 1.40
CA SER A 45 1.11 12.75 0.80
C SER A 45 0.27 12.22 -0.37
N VAL A 46 0.85 11.36 -1.21
CA VAL A 46 0.14 10.72 -2.33
C VAL A 46 -0.99 9.81 -1.83
N VAL A 47 -0.74 9.01 -0.80
CA VAL A 47 -1.76 8.12 -0.19
C VAL A 47 -2.90 8.92 0.42
N LEU A 48 -2.60 10.00 1.15
CA LEU A 48 -3.63 10.84 1.76
C LEU A 48 -4.48 11.57 0.71
N ALA A 49 -3.88 12.01 -0.39
CA ALA A 49 -4.55 12.74 -1.47
C ALA A 49 -5.41 11.84 -2.38
N ALA A 50 -5.12 10.55 -2.47
CA ALA A 50 -5.87 9.62 -3.33
C ALA A 50 -7.22 9.23 -2.72
N ASN A 51 -8.31 9.33 -3.47
CA ASN A 51 -9.66 8.95 -3.00
C ASN A 51 -10.01 7.49 -3.24
N SER A 52 -9.26 6.82 -4.11
CA SER A 52 -9.39 5.39 -4.40
C SER A 52 -8.04 4.77 -4.68
N PHE A 53 -7.99 3.44 -4.70
CA PHE A 53 -6.79 2.68 -5.06
C PHE A 53 -6.40 2.92 -6.53
N VAL A 54 -7.37 3.04 -7.43
CA VAL A 54 -7.10 3.39 -8.84
C VAL A 54 -6.47 4.78 -8.96
N GLU A 55 -6.98 5.76 -8.20
CA GLU A 55 -6.39 7.10 -8.19
C GLU A 55 -4.98 7.10 -7.58
N LEU A 56 -4.76 6.33 -6.52
CA LEU A 56 -3.43 6.14 -5.93
C LEU A 56 -2.44 5.60 -6.96
N LEU A 57 -2.80 4.54 -7.68
CA LEU A 57 -1.98 3.97 -8.74
C LEU A 57 -1.67 5.00 -9.82
N ALA A 58 -2.68 5.76 -10.27
CA ALA A 58 -2.50 6.80 -11.29
C ALA A 58 -1.52 7.89 -10.83
N ARG A 59 -1.60 8.33 -9.57
CA ARG A 59 -0.66 9.30 -8.99
C ARG A 59 0.76 8.77 -8.87
N LEU A 60 0.92 7.45 -8.71
CA LEU A 60 2.21 6.75 -8.73
C LEU A 60 2.69 6.44 -10.17
N GLY A 61 1.93 6.83 -11.20
CA GLY A 61 2.27 6.62 -12.60
C GLY A 61 1.83 5.28 -13.19
N TYR A 62 0.98 4.52 -12.49
CA TYR A 62 0.50 3.20 -12.91
C TYR A 62 -0.98 3.21 -13.29
N ARG A 63 -1.38 2.32 -14.20
CA ARG A 63 -2.79 2.03 -14.51
C ARG A 63 -3.22 0.68 -13.95
N LEU A 64 -4.41 0.60 -13.35
CA LEU A 64 -4.99 -0.69 -12.95
C LEU A 64 -5.57 -1.42 -14.16
N THR A 65 -5.23 -2.69 -14.32
CA THR A 65 -5.84 -3.62 -15.27
C THR A 65 -6.49 -4.76 -14.49
N VAL A 66 -7.77 -5.02 -14.73
CA VAL A 66 -8.51 -6.08 -14.04
C VAL A 66 -8.63 -7.30 -14.94
N THR A 67 -8.18 -8.46 -14.44
CA THR A 67 -8.31 -9.76 -15.11
C THR A 67 -9.16 -10.71 -14.27
N ARG A 68 -9.84 -11.67 -14.91
CA ARG A 68 -10.69 -12.62 -14.18
C ARG A 68 -9.90 -13.48 -13.19
N GLN A 69 -8.70 -13.92 -13.59
CA GLN A 69 -7.87 -14.85 -12.83
C GLN A 69 -6.38 -14.57 -13.04
N ILE A 70 -5.58 -14.90 -12.03
CA ILE A 70 -4.11 -14.82 -12.06
C ILE A 70 -3.58 -16.17 -11.55
N HIS A 71 -2.84 -16.87 -12.41
CA HIS A 71 -2.09 -18.06 -12.01
C HIS A 71 -0.69 -17.64 -11.57
N VAL A 72 -0.50 -17.49 -10.26
CA VAL A 72 0.73 -16.94 -9.67
C VAL A 72 2.00 -17.67 -10.14
N GLN A 73 1.94 -19.01 -10.25
CA GLN A 73 3.07 -19.82 -10.71
C GLN A 73 3.50 -19.47 -12.14
N ASP A 74 2.54 -19.27 -13.05
CA ASP A 74 2.80 -18.89 -14.44
C ASP A 74 3.31 -17.44 -14.53
N CYS A 75 2.90 -16.58 -13.60
CA CYS A 75 3.41 -15.22 -13.55
C CYS A 75 4.90 -15.17 -13.14
N TYR A 76 5.34 -16.06 -12.24
CA TYR A 76 6.75 -16.13 -11.86
C TYR A 76 7.67 -16.49 -13.02
N SER A 77 7.25 -17.38 -13.94
CA SER A 77 8.04 -17.73 -15.12
C SER A 77 8.14 -16.59 -16.15
N ARG A 78 7.32 -15.54 -16.00
CA ARG A 78 7.26 -14.36 -16.88
C ARG A 78 7.87 -13.11 -16.25
N VAL A 79 8.51 -13.22 -15.09
CA VAL A 79 9.26 -12.10 -14.51
C VAL A 79 10.46 -11.75 -15.39
N GLY A 80 10.65 -10.45 -15.62
CA GLY A 80 11.74 -9.89 -16.41
C GLY A 80 11.30 -9.35 -17.78
N PRO A 81 12.23 -8.73 -18.53
CA PRO A 81 11.92 -8.00 -19.76
C PRO A 81 11.20 -8.83 -20.82
N ALA A 82 11.54 -10.12 -20.96
CA ALA A 82 10.94 -11.00 -21.95
C ALA A 82 9.47 -11.35 -21.65
N GLY A 83 9.09 -11.42 -20.37
CA GLY A 83 7.72 -11.78 -19.96
C GLY A 83 6.85 -10.59 -19.56
N GLY A 84 7.43 -9.39 -19.44
CA GLY A 84 6.74 -8.13 -19.20
C GLY A 84 6.35 -7.86 -17.74
N ILE A 85 6.64 -8.80 -16.83
CA ILE A 85 6.31 -8.66 -15.41
C ILE A 85 7.54 -8.15 -14.66
N LYS A 86 7.35 -7.07 -13.90
CA LYS A 86 8.37 -6.53 -13.00
C LYS A 86 8.37 -7.31 -11.68
N SER A 87 7.19 -7.53 -11.11
CA SER A 87 7.03 -8.10 -9.77
C SER A 87 5.73 -8.87 -9.65
N VAL A 88 5.77 -10.00 -8.94
CA VAL A 88 4.61 -10.82 -8.59
C VAL A 88 4.42 -10.69 -7.09
N LEU A 89 3.26 -10.16 -6.67
CA LEU A 89 2.94 -9.88 -5.29
C LEU A 89 1.79 -10.79 -4.84
N PRO A 90 2.08 -12.04 -4.42
CA PRO A 90 1.06 -12.89 -3.82
C PRO A 90 0.77 -12.40 -2.40
N TYR A 91 -0.44 -11.90 -2.17
CA TYR A 91 -0.92 -11.65 -0.82
C TYR A 91 -1.92 -12.74 -0.42
N TYR A 92 -1.74 -13.28 0.78
CA TYR A 92 -2.67 -14.26 1.34
C TYR A 92 -3.32 -13.67 2.59
N ASP A 93 -4.62 -13.40 2.49
CA ASP A 93 -5.38 -12.94 3.64
C ASP A 93 -5.76 -14.14 4.51
N ILE A 94 -5.08 -14.28 5.65
CA ILE A 94 -5.27 -15.40 6.59
C ILE A 94 -6.71 -15.44 7.12
N PRO A 95 -7.33 -14.33 7.57
CA PRO A 95 -8.70 -14.38 8.09
C PRO A 95 -9.73 -14.89 7.07
N SER A 96 -9.67 -14.42 5.82
CA SER A 96 -10.59 -14.87 4.77
C SER A 96 -10.09 -16.07 3.95
N GLN A 97 -8.94 -16.63 4.30
CA GLN A 97 -8.26 -17.74 3.60
C GLN A 97 -8.15 -17.50 2.08
N SER A 98 -7.94 -16.25 1.67
CA SER A 98 -8.06 -15.82 0.28
C SER A 98 -6.72 -15.42 -0.32
N SER A 99 -6.45 -15.92 -1.53
CA SER A 99 -5.33 -15.44 -2.35
C SER A 99 -5.73 -14.21 -3.15
N LEU A 100 -4.94 -13.15 -3.01
CA LEU A 100 -5.19 -11.81 -3.53
C LEU A 100 -3.96 -11.32 -4.31
N PRO A 101 -3.59 -11.99 -5.42
CA PRO A 101 -2.38 -11.67 -6.14
C PRO A 101 -2.52 -10.35 -6.92
N MET A 102 -1.41 -9.63 -6.98
CA MET A 102 -1.21 -8.51 -7.89
C MET A 102 0.08 -8.67 -8.68
N LEU A 103 0.11 -8.15 -9.90
CA LEU A 103 1.30 -8.11 -10.74
C LEU A 103 1.63 -6.64 -11.00
N VAL A 104 2.91 -6.29 -10.85
CA VAL A 104 3.42 -5.02 -11.37
C VAL A 104 4.09 -5.33 -12.69
N ASN A 105 3.65 -4.67 -13.76
CA ASN A 105 4.16 -4.88 -15.11
C ASN A 105 5.15 -3.77 -15.49
N LEU A 106 6.03 -4.07 -16.45
CA LEU A 106 7.05 -3.13 -16.93
C LEU A 106 6.47 -1.97 -17.75
N ASP A 107 5.24 -2.10 -18.24
CA ASP A 107 4.52 -1.07 -19.03
C ASP A 107 3.74 -0.06 -18.15
N ALA A 108 4.11 0.04 -16.87
CA ALA A 108 3.45 0.85 -15.87
C ALA A 108 1.96 0.49 -15.67
N THR A 109 1.65 -0.80 -15.66
CA THR A 109 0.34 -1.30 -15.26
C THR A 109 0.44 -2.20 -14.03
N VAL A 110 -0.63 -2.21 -13.24
CA VAL A 110 -0.84 -3.18 -12.15
C VAL A 110 -1.98 -4.09 -12.56
N THR A 111 -1.73 -5.40 -12.67
CA THR A 111 -2.77 -6.39 -12.95
C THR A 111 -3.30 -6.97 -11.65
N ALA A 112 -4.62 -6.95 -11.47
CA ALA A 112 -5.29 -7.50 -10.30
C ALA A 112 -6.54 -8.30 -10.71
N THR A 113 -6.98 -9.21 -9.84
CA THR A 113 -8.34 -9.76 -9.94
C THR A 113 -9.37 -8.78 -9.36
N PRO A 114 -10.67 -8.86 -9.72
CA PRO A 114 -11.70 -8.02 -9.11
C PRO A 114 -11.68 -8.10 -7.58
N LYS A 115 -11.49 -9.30 -7.03
CA LYS A 115 -11.39 -9.53 -5.58
C LYS A 115 -10.19 -8.83 -4.97
N SER A 116 -9.02 -8.90 -5.62
CA SER A 116 -7.82 -8.21 -5.16
C SER A 116 -8.00 -6.70 -5.20
N ALA A 117 -8.52 -6.15 -6.31
CA ALA A 117 -8.77 -4.71 -6.43
C ALA A 117 -9.68 -4.18 -5.30
N VAL A 118 -10.80 -4.86 -5.03
CA VAL A 118 -11.72 -4.49 -3.94
C VAL A 118 -11.05 -4.59 -2.57
N PHE A 119 -10.24 -5.62 -2.35
CA PHE A 119 -9.53 -5.79 -1.08
C PHE A 119 -8.51 -4.66 -0.83
N PHE A 120 -7.69 -4.33 -1.84
CA PHE A 120 -6.69 -3.27 -1.72
C PHE A 120 -7.31 -1.86 -1.63
N GLU A 121 -8.48 -1.65 -2.25
CA GLU A 121 -9.32 -0.47 -2.02
C GLU A 121 -9.73 -0.36 -0.54
N ALA A 122 -10.24 -1.44 0.05
CA ALA A 122 -10.65 -1.45 1.45
C ALA A 122 -9.46 -1.21 2.41
N LEU A 123 -8.31 -1.85 2.16
CA LEU A 123 -7.09 -1.63 2.95
C LEU A 123 -6.60 -0.18 2.89
N LEU A 124 -6.66 0.46 1.70
CA LEU A 124 -6.31 1.87 1.55
C LEU A 124 -7.24 2.76 2.39
N LEU A 125 -8.55 2.50 2.36
CA LEU A 125 -9.51 3.25 3.16
C LEU A 125 -9.25 3.07 4.65
N ASP A 126 -8.97 1.85 5.10
CA ASP A 126 -8.70 1.56 6.51
C ASP A 126 -7.38 2.17 6.99
N LEU A 127 -6.34 2.19 6.14
CA LEU A 127 -5.10 2.91 6.41
C LEU A 127 -5.41 4.40 6.62
N LYS A 128 -6.15 5.02 5.69
CA LYS A 128 -6.53 6.43 5.80
C LYS A 128 -7.37 6.72 7.04
N LYS A 129 -8.28 5.82 7.44
CA LYS A 129 -9.04 5.94 8.69
C LYS A 129 -8.11 5.94 9.89
N GLN A 130 -7.13 5.05 9.97
CA GLN A 130 -6.18 5.02 11.09
C GLN A 130 -5.29 6.27 11.14
N LEU A 131 -4.89 6.80 9.98
CA LEU A 131 -4.15 8.05 9.87
C LEU A 131 -4.99 9.28 10.28
N SER A 132 -6.32 9.23 10.08
CA SER A 132 -7.23 10.32 10.48
C SER A 132 -7.73 10.19 11.93
N ALA A 133 -7.97 8.98 12.44
CA ALA A 133 -8.61 8.74 13.73
C ALA A 133 -7.78 9.26 14.93
N THR A 134 -6.45 9.26 14.84
CA THR A 134 -5.59 9.77 15.93
C THR A 134 -5.45 11.31 15.91
N LEU A 135 -5.98 12.03 14.91
CA LEU A 135 -6.06 13.50 14.96
C LEU A 135 -7.15 14.00 15.91
N ILE A 136 -8.19 13.19 16.17
CA ILE A 136 -9.32 13.56 17.04
C ILE A 136 -8.94 13.45 18.53
N GLN A 137 -7.93 12.66 18.90
CA GLN A 137 -7.44 12.58 20.28
C GLN A 137 -6.53 13.73 20.70
N GLN A 138 -6.06 14.57 19.77
CA GLN A 138 -5.20 15.73 20.08
C GLN A 138 -5.95 17.06 20.18
N GLN A 139 -7.28 17.07 20.02
CA GLN A 139 -8.12 18.26 20.20
C GLN A 139 -8.94 18.26 21.50
N ASN A 140 -8.70 17.29 22.40
CA ASN A 140 -9.48 17.11 23.63
C ASN A 140 -8.62 17.19 24.91
N ILE A 141 -7.57 18.00 24.90
CA ILE A 141 -6.78 18.38 26.09
C ILE A 141 -6.64 19.90 26.13
#